data_AF-A0AAN2QVI3-F1
#
_entry.id   AF-A0AAN2QVI3-F1
#
_cell.length_a   1.000
_cell.length_b   1.000
_cell.length_c   1.000
_cell.angle_alpha   90.00
_cell.angle_beta   90.00
_cell.angle_gamma   90.00
#
_symmetry.space_group_name_H-M   'P 1'
#
loop_
_entity.id
_entity.type
_entity.pdbx_description
1 polymer ?
#
loop_
_entity_poly.entity_id
_entity_poly.type
_entity_poly.pdbx_seq_one_letter_code
_entity_poly.pdbx_strand_id
1 'polypeptide(L)' 'MTKKFLETQGIPFKEINIEENTQYVDTLKADGFRQTPVVSIEGMPKFSGFRPDVLKQISA' A
#
# COMPACT_ATOMS: atom_id res chain seq x y z
N MET A 1 -10.13 0.87 -2.93
CA MET A 1 -10.44 -0.57 -3.01
C MET A 1 -9.44 -1.42 -2.23
N THR A 2 -8.14 -1.12 -2.27
CA THR A 2 -7.11 -1.84 -1.51
C THR A 2 -7.36 -1.88 0.01
N LYS A 3 -7.64 -0.73 0.64
CA LYS A 3 -7.97 -0.65 2.08
C LYS A 3 -9.14 -1.57 2.47
N LYS A 4 -10.28 -1.42 1.78
CA LYS A 4 -11.48 -2.26 2.00
C LYS A 4 -11.18 -3.75 1.85
N PHE A 5 -10.32 -4.14 0.91
CA PHE A 5 -9.91 -5.53 0.74
C PHE A 5 -9.16 -6.04 1.97
N LEU A 6 -8.17 -5.30 2.46
CA LEU A 6 -7.41 -5.65 3.67
C LEU A 6 -8.32 -5.77 4.89
N GLU A 7 -9.25 -4.81 5.08
CA GLU A 7 -10.26 -4.86 6.14
C GLU A 7 -11.16 -6.10 6.03
N THR A 8 -11.64 -6.42 4.82
CA THR A 8 -12.51 -7.57 4.57
C THR A 8 -11.79 -8.90 4.81
N GLN A 9 -10.49 -8.97 4.54
CA GLN A 9 -9.67 -10.14 4.82
C GLN A 9 -9.18 -10.21 6.28
N GLY A 10 -9.48 -9.19 7.11
CA GLY A 10 -8.99 -9.12 8.48
C GLY A 10 -7.47 -8.96 8.59
N ILE A 11 -6.81 -8.50 7.52
CA ILE A 11 -5.36 -8.32 7.51
C ILE A 11 -5.04 -7.04 8.28
N PRO A 12 -4.19 -7.07 9.32
CA PRO A 12 -3.75 -5.86 10.00
C PRO A 12 -2.88 -5.03 9.05
N PHE A 13 -3.20 -3.75 8.92
CA PHE A 13 -2.40 -2.81 8.13
C PHE A 13 -2.30 -1.46 8.85
N LYS A 14 -1.24 -0.72 8.54
CA LYS A 14 -1.08 0.68 8.96
C LYS A 14 -1.42 1.58 7.80
N GLU A 15 -2.39 2.46 7.99
CA GLU A 15 -2.68 3.54 7.06
C GLU A 15 -1.79 4.74 7.37
N ILE A 16 -1.19 5.32 6.32
CA ILE A 16 -0.39 6.54 6.42
C ILE A 16 -0.99 7.53 5.43
N ASN A 17 -1.60 8.59 5.95
CA ASN A 17 -2.07 9.68 5.10
C ASN A 17 -0.87 10.53 4.69
N ILE A 18 -0.51 10.46 3.41
CA ILE A 18 0.61 11.20 2.84
C ILE A 18 0.31 12.70 2.63
N GLU A 19 -0.96 13.10 2.68
CA GLU A 19 -1.36 14.52 2.65
C GLU A 19 -0.98 15.21 3.97
N GLU A 20 -1.14 14.51 5.09
CA GLU A 20 -0.71 14.99 6.41
C GLU A 20 0.79 14.75 6.65
N ASN A 21 1.35 13.69 6.05
CA ASN A 21 2.73 13.29 6.23
C ASN A 21 3.53 13.46 4.94
N THR A 22 3.76 14.71 4.55
CA THR A 22 4.45 15.09 3.30
C THR A 22 5.86 14.50 3.17
N GLN A 23 6.52 14.18 4.28
CA GLN A 23 7.82 13.48 4.31
C GLN A 23 7.84 12.16 3.52
N TYR A 24 6.71 11.44 3.48
CA TYR A 24 6.62 10.18 2.72
C TYR A 24 6.38 10.43 1.23
N VAL A 25 5.84 11.60 0.85
CA VAL A 25 5.57 11.94 -0.55
C VAL A 25 6.87 11.96 -1.35
N ASP A 26 7.90 12.61 -0.84
CA ASP A 26 9.20 12.71 -1.52
C ASP A 26 9.87 11.33 -1.65
N THR A 27 9.78 10.52 -0.59
CA THR A 27 10.27 9.13 -0.61
C THR A 27 9.55 8.30 -1.67
N LEU A 28 8.21 8.39 -1.74
CA LEU A 28 7.41 7.64 -2.71
C LEU A 28 7.68 8.09 -4.15
N LYS A 29 7.90 9.39 -4.37
CA LYS A 29 8.29 9.92 -5.69
C LYS A 29 9.69 9.43 -6.09
N ALA A 30 10.63 9.41 -5.15
CA ALA A 30 11.98 8.87 -5.37
C ALA A 30 11.97 7.38 -5.70
N ASP A 31 11.08 6.61 -5.05
CA ASP A 31 10.80 5.19 -5.36
C ASP A 31 10.10 5.01 -6.73
N GLY A 32 9.75 6.10 -7.43
CA GLY A 32 9.13 6.09 -8.75
C GLY A 32 7.60 5.95 -8.74
N PHE A 33 6.97 5.96 -7.57
CA PHE A 33 5.51 5.90 -7.47
C PHE A 33 4.89 7.25 -7.82
N ARG A 34 3.90 7.21 -8.72
CA ARG A 34 3.18 8.40 -9.21
C ARG A 34 1.70 8.39 -8.88
N GLN A 35 1.22 7.34 -8.24
CA GLN A 35 -0.20 7.11 -8.00
C GLN A 35 -0.40 6.41 -6.65
N THR A 36 -1.44 6.84 -5.93
CA THR A 36 -1.88 6.27 -4.67
C THR A 36 -3.05 5.30 -4.91
N PRO A 37 -3.31 4.35 -4.00
CA PRO A 37 -2.55 4.03 -2.80
C PRO A 37 -1.24 3.28 -3.12
N VAL A 38 -0.20 3.47 -2.29
CA VAL A 38 1.01 2.63 -2.31
C VAL A 38 0.96 1.68 -1.13
N VAL A 39 1.22 0.40 -1.40
CA VAL A 39 1.21 -0.66 -0.40
C VAL A 39 2.63 -1.18 -0.25
N SER A 40 3.10 -1.22 0.99
CA SER A 40 4.36 -1.85 1.38
C SER A 40 4.05 -3.06 2.22
N ILE A 41 4.63 -4.21 1.87
CA ILE A 41 4.47 -5.47 2.60
C ILE A 41 5.88 -5.93 2.95
N GLU A 42 6.09 -6.37 4.18
CA GLU A 42 7.38 -6.90 4.61
C GLU A 42 7.76 -8.14 3.78
N GLY A 43 8.99 -8.18 3.28
CA GLY A 43 9.47 -9.27 2.42
C GLY A 43 8.96 -9.24 0.98
N MET A 44 8.18 -8.24 0.57
CA MET A 44 7.70 -8.08 -0.81
C MET A 44 7.99 -6.69 -1.40
N PRO A 45 8.17 -6.60 -2.72
CA PRO A 45 8.33 -5.31 -3.38
C PRO A 45 7.06 -4.46 -3.21
N LYS A 46 7.28 -3.18 -2.88
CA LYS A 46 6.21 -2.19 -2.82
C LYS A 46 5.50 -2.09 -4.17
N PHE A 47 4.20 -1.84 -4.14
CA PHE A 47 3.43 -1.62 -5.37
C PHE A 47 2.42 -0.48 -5.19
N SER A 48 2.04 0.14 -6.31
CA SER A 48 1.00 1.16 -6.35
C SER A 48 -0.30 0.62 -6.95
N GLY A 49 -1.43 1.14 -6.48
CA GLY A 49 -2.77 0.84 -6.98
C GLY A 49 -3.45 -0.33 -6.28
N PHE A 50 -4.50 -0.85 -6.91
CA PHE A 50 -5.23 -2.03 -6.44
C PHE A 50 -4.75 -3.27 -7.20
N ARG A 51 -4.06 -4.17 -6.48
CA ARG A 51 -3.47 -5.41 -7.02
C ARG A 51 -4.02 -6.63 -6.28
N PRO A 52 -5.21 -7.12 -6.65
CA PRO A 52 -5.84 -8.24 -5.96
C PRO A 52 -5.03 -9.54 -6.07
N ASP A 53 -4.21 -9.68 -7.11
CA ASP A 53 -3.28 -10.80 -7.30
C ASP A 53 -2.23 -10.86 -6.19
N VAL A 54 -1.60 -9.72 -5.83
CA VAL A 54 -0.61 -9.64 -4.74
C VAL A 54 -1.30 -9.73 -3.38
N LEU A 55 -2.44 -9.04 -3.22
CA LEU A 55 -3.17 -9.01 -1.96
C LEU A 55 -3.71 -10.39 -1.55
N LYS A 56 -4.00 -11.27 -2.51
CA LYS A 56 -4.38 -12.66 -2.21
C LYS A 56 -3.21 -13.53 -1.73
N GLN A 57 -1.97 -13.17 -2.04
CA GLN A 57 -0.79 -13.92 -1.59
C GLN A 57 -0.49 -13.70 -0.10
N ILE A 58 -0.90 -12.56 0.46
CA ILE A 58 -0.74 -12.24 1.88
C ILE A 58 -1.93 -12.67 2.76
N SER A 59 -3.05 -13.04 2.15
CA SER A 59 -4.29 -13.39 2.86
C SER A 59 -4.45 -14.90 3.10
N ALA A 60 -3.38 -15.69 2.93
CA ALA A 60 -3.41 -17.15 3.00
C ALA A 60 -3.11 -17.68 4.41
#